data_AF-A0AAU4P4W9-F1
#
_entry.id   AF-A0AAU4P4W9-F1
#
_cell.length_a   1.000
_cell.length_b   1.000
_cell.length_c   1.000
_cell.angle_alpha   90.00
_cell.angle_beta   90.00
_cell.angle_gamma   90.00
#
_symmetry.space_group_name_H-M   'P 1'
#
loop_
_entity.id
_entity.type
_entity.pdbx_description
1 polymer ?
#
loop_
_entity_poly.entity_id
_entity_poly.type
_entity_poly.pdbx_seq_one_letter_code
_entity_poly.pdbx_strand_id
1 'polypeptide(L)'
;MNAAEHPVVPRQSPPPEQGDGRLPEDRRRTIRRRLITATIIVLLIGVPAGYLLISASQSRRSGQDKAAEAAAQGLREGWPSRMLRRIFEVPIPWDAQDVEYYETNNWKASRMYVQFRTSSNGLDRFLTNVGTGRAALTEGRITVGARDTKVAGWYFGKGVAWAGTTHTNKDPRPTQDITVDMTDPMAPVVYVVSAATP
;
A
#
# COMPACT_ATOMS: atom_id res chain seq x y z
N MET A 1 83.04 16.80 -69.74
CA MET A 1 82.35 16.87 -68.43
C MET A 1 81.70 18.23 -68.32
N ASN A 2 80.37 18.29 -68.24
CA ASN A 2 79.56 19.38 -67.67
C ASN A 2 78.09 19.06 -67.99
N ALA A 3 77.42 18.36 -67.06
CA ALA A 3 75.97 18.24 -67.01
C ALA A 3 75.50 19.14 -65.86
N ALA A 4 74.76 20.19 -66.18
CA ALA A 4 74.07 21.01 -65.21
C ALA A 4 72.66 21.25 -65.74
N GLU A 5 71.79 20.30 -65.45
CA GLU A 5 70.34 20.45 -65.57
C GLU A 5 69.86 21.07 -64.25
N HIS A 6 69.34 22.29 -64.30
CA HIS A 6 68.59 22.87 -63.19
C HIS A 6 67.21 23.31 -63.70
N PRO A 7 66.12 22.73 -63.17
CA PRO A 7 64.77 22.99 -63.63
C PRO A 7 64.26 24.36 -63.17
N VAL A 8 63.50 25.00 -64.05
CA VAL A 8 62.71 26.21 -63.78
C VAL A 8 61.60 25.86 -62.79
N VAL A 9 61.60 26.50 -61.62
CA VAL A 9 60.51 26.41 -60.64
C VAL A 9 59.67 27.70 -60.73
N PRO A 10 58.33 27.63 -60.86
CA PRO A 10 57.47 28.81 -60.87
C PRO A 10 57.52 29.55 -59.53
N ARG A 11 57.42 30.89 -59.58
CA ARG A 11 57.24 31.76 -58.41
C ARG A 11 56.07 31.25 -57.56
N GLN A 12 56.33 30.93 -56.30
CA GLN A 12 55.29 30.77 -55.30
C GLN A 12 54.63 32.13 -55.04
N SER A 13 53.32 32.22 -55.28
CA SER A 13 52.50 33.33 -54.79
C SER A 13 52.47 33.32 -53.26
N PRO A 14 52.44 34.49 -52.60
CA PRO A 14 52.31 34.55 -51.15
C PRO A 14 51.01 33.87 -50.69
N PRO A 15 50.97 33.29 -49.47
CA PRO A 15 49.76 32.69 -48.91
C PRO A 15 48.64 33.75 -48.87
N PRO A 16 47.37 33.37 -49.10
CA PRO A 16 46.27 34.29 -48.88
C PRO A 16 46.31 34.74 -47.43
N GLU A 17 46.23 36.06 -47.23
CA GLU A 17 46.10 36.69 -45.93
C GLU A 17 45.13 35.88 -45.07
N GLN A 18 45.61 35.55 -43.88
CA GLN A 18 44.80 35.01 -42.82
C GLN A 18 43.71 36.04 -42.55
N GLY A 19 42.54 35.81 -43.16
CA GLY A 19 41.36 36.62 -43.01
C GLY A 19 40.94 36.60 -41.56
N ASP A 20 41.44 37.57 -40.82
CA ASP A 20 41.01 37.93 -39.48
C ASP A 20 39.57 38.46 -39.62
N GLY A 21 38.62 37.53 -39.57
CA GLY A 21 37.26 37.77 -40.01
C GLY A 21 36.23 36.87 -39.34
N ARG A 22 36.47 36.42 -38.09
CA ARG A 22 35.34 36.04 -37.24
C ARG A 22 34.63 37.33 -36.84
N LEU A 23 33.61 37.69 -37.63
CA LEU A 23 32.61 38.67 -37.23
C LEU A 23 32.25 38.43 -35.75
N PRO A 24 32.25 39.46 -34.89
CA PRO A 24 31.93 39.27 -33.49
C PRO A 24 30.54 38.64 -33.43
N GLU A 25 30.46 37.41 -32.92
CA GLU A 25 29.17 36.76 -32.70
C GLU A 25 28.34 37.71 -31.84
N ASP A 26 27.29 38.22 -32.46
CA ASP A 26 26.37 39.18 -31.88
C ASP A 26 25.96 38.68 -30.49
N ARG A 27 26.37 39.36 -29.41
CA ARG A 27 26.20 38.88 -28.01
C ARG A 27 24.74 38.51 -27.71
N ARG A 28 23.80 39.12 -28.43
CA ARG A 28 22.36 38.80 -28.37
C ARG A 28 22.06 37.36 -28.77
N ARG A 29 22.80 36.80 -29.73
CA ARG A 29 22.60 35.44 -30.26
C ARG A 29 23.11 34.37 -29.30
N THR A 30 24.22 34.62 -28.60
CA THR A 30 24.74 33.72 -27.56
C THR A 30 23.87 33.74 -26.30
N ILE A 31 23.36 34.92 -25.89
CA ILE A 31 22.38 35.04 -24.78
C ILE A 31 21.07 34.32 -25.13
N ARG A 32 20.54 34.49 -26.35
CA ARG A 32 19.35 33.75 -26.81
C ARG A 32 19.55 32.24 -26.80
N ARG A 33 20.70 31.75 -27.30
CA ARG A 33 21.01 30.32 -27.25
C ARG A 33 21.09 29.80 -25.82
N ARG A 34 21.74 30.53 -24.91
CA ARG A 34 21.82 30.16 -23.50
C ARG A 34 20.46 30.11 -22.82
N LEU A 35 19.58 31.08 -23.09
CA LEU A 35 18.21 31.08 -22.58
C LEU A 35 17.41 29.89 -23.12
N ILE A 36 17.50 29.60 -24.42
CA ILE A 36 16.81 28.45 -25.04
C ILE A 36 17.30 27.13 -24.42
N THR A 37 18.61 26.96 -24.29
CA THR A 37 19.20 25.75 -23.68
C THR A 37 18.79 25.61 -22.21
N ALA A 38 18.82 26.70 -21.44
CA ALA A 38 18.36 26.69 -20.05
C ALA A 38 16.87 26.28 -19.95
N THR A 39 16.01 26.83 -20.81
CA THR A 39 14.59 26.45 -20.86
C THR A 39 14.40 24.97 -21.20
N ILE A 40 15.16 24.43 -22.16
CA ILE A 40 15.10 23.01 -22.53
C ILE A 40 15.54 22.13 -21.35
N ILE A 41 16.62 22.46 -20.65
CA ILE A 41 17.11 21.72 -19.49
C ILE A 41 16.06 21.72 -18.37
N VAL A 42 15.47 22.88 -18.08
CA VAL A 42 14.39 23.00 -17.09
C VAL A 42 13.19 22.15 -17.48
N LEU A 43 12.81 22.11 -18.76
CA LEU A 43 11.71 21.26 -19.23
C LEU A 43 12.04 19.77 -19.10
N LEU A 44 13.23 19.36 -19.55
CA LEU A 44 13.66 17.95 -19.57
C LEU A 44 13.87 17.37 -18.18
N ILE A 45 14.27 18.16 -17.18
CA ILE A 45 14.45 17.70 -15.80
C ILE A 45 13.19 17.96 -14.97
N GLY A 46 12.58 19.13 -15.12
CA GLY A 46 11.43 19.56 -14.34
C GLY A 46 10.17 18.73 -14.60
N VAL A 47 9.91 18.33 -15.85
CA VAL A 47 8.73 17.52 -16.18
C VAL A 47 8.86 16.10 -15.60
N PRO A 48 9.96 15.34 -15.80
CA PRO A 48 10.11 14.02 -15.18
C PRO A 48 10.20 14.09 -13.65
N ALA A 49 10.94 15.05 -13.08
CA ALA A 49 11.04 15.21 -11.63
C ALA A 49 9.70 15.59 -10.99
N GLY A 50 8.93 16.48 -11.62
CA GLY A 50 7.57 16.83 -11.20
C GLY A 50 6.61 15.65 -11.29
N TYR A 51 6.69 14.86 -12.35
CA TYR A 51 5.88 13.64 -12.50
C TYR A 51 6.20 12.59 -11.43
N LEU A 52 7.48 12.39 -11.11
CA LEU A 52 7.92 11.48 -10.04
C LEU A 52 7.40 11.92 -8.66
N LEU A 53 7.37 13.23 -8.38
CA LEU A 53 6.85 13.77 -7.13
C LEU A 53 5.34 13.48 -6.96
N ILE A 54 4.57 13.59 -8.05
CA ILE A 54 3.12 13.31 -8.06
C ILE A 54 2.86 11.79 -7.94
N SER A 55 3.62 10.96 -8.67
CA SER A 55 3.46 9.50 -8.68
C SER A 55 3.73 8.86 -7.31
N ALA A 56 4.75 9.33 -6.58
CA ALA A 56 5.03 8.86 -5.22
C ALA A 56 3.89 9.17 -4.22
N SER A 57 3.16 10.28 -4.42
CA SER A 57 2.02 10.66 -3.59
C SER A 57 0.75 9.84 -3.90
N GLN A 58 0.59 9.39 -5.15
CA GLN A 58 -0.53 8.55 -5.58
C GLN A 58 -0.38 7.09 -5.08
N SER A 59 0.85 6.59 -4.98
CA SER A 59 1.15 5.25 -4.45
C SER A 59 0.81 5.09 -2.95
N ARG A 60 0.96 6.16 -2.15
CA ARG A 60 0.67 6.12 -0.70
C ARG A 60 -0.81 6.30 -0.34
N ARG A 61 -1.57 7.06 -1.12
CA ARG A 61 -3.00 7.29 -0.89
C ARG A 61 -3.89 6.24 -1.55
N SER A 62 -3.47 5.66 -2.68
CA SER A 62 -4.26 4.63 -3.38
C SER A 62 -4.59 3.40 -2.53
N GLY A 63 -3.75 3.02 -1.56
CA GLY A 63 -4.05 1.90 -0.64
C GLY A 63 -5.06 2.25 0.46
N GLN A 64 -5.10 3.51 0.91
CA GLN A 64 -6.07 3.99 1.91
C GLN A 64 -7.41 4.30 1.25
N ASP A 65 -7.39 4.90 0.06
CA ASP A 65 -8.59 5.22 -0.71
C ASP A 65 -9.28 3.94 -1.19
N LYS A 66 -8.53 2.93 -1.66
CA LYS A 66 -9.11 1.61 -2.00
C LYS A 66 -9.69 0.87 -0.80
N ALA A 67 -9.11 1.01 0.39
CA ALA A 67 -9.67 0.41 1.61
C ALA A 67 -10.94 1.15 2.07
N ALA A 68 -11.00 2.48 1.90
CA ALA A 68 -12.18 3.29 2.22
C ALA A 68 -13.31 3.10 1.20
N GLU A 69 -12.98 2.96 -0.08
CA GLU A 69 -13.93 2.73 -1.18
C GLU A 69 -14.43 1.28 -1.20
N ALA A 70 -13.59 0.31 -0.79
CA ALA A 70 -14.02 -1.08 -0.62
C ALA A 70 -14.77 -1.35 0.70
N ALA A 71 -14.61 -0.50 1.73
CA ALA A 71 -15.47 -0.50 2.93
C ALA A 71 -16.94 -0.22 2.60
N ALA A 72 -17.23 0.41 1.44
CA ALA A 72 -18.60 0.63 0.98
C ALA A 72 -19.34 -0.66 0.57
N GLN A 73 -18.65 -1.81 0.46
CA GLN A 73 -19.27 -3.11 0.16
C GLN A 73 -19.66 -3.93 1.39
N GLY A 74 -19.23 -3.54 2.60
CA GLY A 74 -19.59 -4.23 3.84
C GLY A 74 -19.08 -5.68 3.95
N LEU A 75 -19.48 -6.36 5.02
CA LEU A 75 -19.29 -7.80 5.15
C LEU A 75 -20.15 -8.54 4.11
N ARG A 76 -19.61 -9.63 3.58
CA ARG A 76 -20.32 -10.53 2.65
C ARG A 76 -20.90 -11.69 3.45
N GLU A 77 -22.18 -11.97 3.24
CA GLU A 77 -22.82 -13.16 3.78
C GLU A 77 -22.16 -14.44 3.24
N GLY A 78 -22.03 -15.42 4.13
CA GLY A 78 -21.52 -16.74 3.82
C GLY A 78 -20.15 -17.03 4.42
N TRP A 79 -19.65 -18.23 4.11
CA TRP A 79 -18.43 -18.73 4.73
C TRP A 79 -17.18 -18.28 3.95
N PRO A 80 -16.16 -17.72 4.64
CA PRO A 80 -14.85 -17.55 4.03
C PRO A 80 -14.27 -18.90 3.61
N SER A 81 -13.50 -18.89 2.53
CA SER A 81 -12.88 -20.10 2.02
C SER A 81 -11.98 -20.76 3.08
N ARG A 82 -11.81 -22.09 2.99
CA ARG A 82 -10.91 -22.83 3.91
C ARG A 82 -9.49 -22.27 3.91
N MET A 83 -9.03 -21.78 2.75
CA MET A 83 -7.71 -21.16 2.63
C MET A 83 -7.64 -19.84 3.41
N LEU A 84 -8.63 -18.94 3.25
CA LEU A 84 -8.67 -17.67 3.99
C LEU A 84 -8.69 -17.90 5.49
N ARG A 85 -9.54 -18.80 5.97
CA ARG A 85 -9.62 -19.16 7.39
C ARG A 85 -8.28 -19.68 7.94
N ARG A 86 -7.49 -20.36 7.11
CA ARG A 86 -6.19 -20.89 7.49
C ARG A 86 -5.11 -19.79 7.52
N ILE A 87 -5.10 -18.90 6.54
CA ILE A 87 -4.14 -17.78 6.46
C ILE A 87 -4.34 -16.81 7.64
N PHE A 88 -5.60 -16.50 7.93
CA PHE A 88 -5.97 -15.57 9.00
C PHE A 88 -6.22 -16.27 10.34
N GLU A 89 -6.09 -17.59 10.41
CA GLU A 89 -6.23 -18.39 11.63
C GLU A 89 -7.55 -18.11 12.38
N VAL A 90 -8.67 -18.09 11.64
CA VAL A 90 -10.02 -17.91 12.18
C VAL A 90 -10.80 -19.22 12.05
N PRO A 91 -10.75 -20.10 13.08
CA PRO A 91 -11.42 -21.39 13.07
C PRO A 91 -12.90 -21.26 13.41
N ILE A 92 -13.71 -20.77 12.46
CA ILE A 92 -15.17 -20.65 12.62
C ILE A 92 -15.79 -22.04 12.97
N PRO A 93 -16.54 -22.18 14.08
CA PRO A 93 -17.08 -23.45 14.55
C PRO A 93 -18.20 -23.94 13.65
N TRP A 94 -18.39 -25.26 13.52
CA TRP A 94 -19.30 -25.86 12.54
C TRP A 94 -20.79 -25.52 12.76
N ASP A 95 -21.17 -25.18 14.00
CA ASP A 95 -22.51 -24.74 14.40
C ASP A 95 -22.72 -23.23 14.21
N ALA A 96 -21.76 -22.54 13.58
CA ALA A 96 -21.88 -21.12 13.31
C ALA A 96 -23.02 -20.81 12.33
N GLN A 97 -23.75 -19.76 12.65
CA GLN A 97 -24.86 -19.18 11.90
C GLN A 97 -24.55 -17.72 11.60
N ASP A 98 -25.28 -17.13 10.65
CA ASP A 98 -25.15 -15.71 10.28
C ASP A 98 -23.68 -15.32 10.06
N VAL A 99 -22.95 -16.18 9.33
CA VAL A 99 -21.53 -15.96 9.06
C VAL A 99 -21.41 -14.88 8.00
N GLU A 100 -20.65 -13.86 8.33
CA GLU A 100 -20.31 -12.77 7.42
C GLU A 100 -18.81 -12.51 7.47
N TYR A 101 -18.21 -12.17 6.34
CA TYR A 101 -16.77 -11.91 6.29
C TYR A 101 -16.37 -10.86 5.26
N TYR A 102 -15.20 -10.27 5.48
CA TYR A 102 -14.57 -9.36 4.54
C TYR A 102 -13.05 -9.45 4.66
N GLU A 103 -12.35 -9.32 3.54
CA GLU A 103 -10.89 -9.32 3.51
C GLU A 103 -10.40 -8.00 2.92
N THR A 104 -9.40 -7.42 3.57
CA THR A 104 -8.60 -6.32 3.00
C THR A 104 -7.16 -6.78 2.88
N ASN A 105 -6.54 -6.48 1.73
CA ASN A 105 -5.14 -6.80 1.51
C ASN A 105 -4.44 -5.59 0.88
N ASN A 106 -3.34 -5.17 1.50
CA ASN A 106 -2.37 -4.28 0.88
C ASN A 106 -0.95 -4.73 1.20
N TRP A 107 0.03 -4.16 0.49
CA TRP A 107 1.44 -4.53 0.62
C TRP A 107 2.05 -4.40 2.03
N LYS A 108 1.42 -3.66 2.94
CA LYS A 108 1.88 -3.51 4.33
C LYS A 108 1.18 -4.44 5.31
N ALA A 109 -0.08 -4.79 5.06
CA ALA A 109 -0.87 -5.55 6.00
C ALA A 109 -2.08 -6.19 5.32
N SER A 110 -2.35 -7.42 5.73
CA SER A 110 -3.55 -8.17 5.36
C SER A 110 -4.45 -8.26 6.59
N ARG A 111 -5.75 -8.06 6.40
CA ARG A 111 -6.75 -8.20 7.46
C ARG A 111 -7.97 -8.98 6.99
N MET A 112 -8.53 -9.79 7.87
CA MET A 112 -9.81 -10.43 7.69
C MET A 112 -10.74 -10.05 8.84
N TYR A 113 -11.96 -9.67 8.48
CA TYR A 113 -13.06 -9.36 9.36
C TYR A 113 -14.05 -10.51 9.27
N VAL A 114 -14.48 -11.05 10.41
CA VAL A 114 -15.47 -12.12 10.45
C VAL A 114 -16.45 -11.85 11.58
N GLN A 115 -17.74 -12.06 11.30
CA GLN A 115 -18.81 -12.13 12.27
C GLN A 115 -19.53 -13.47 12.16
N PHE A 116 -19.94 -14.04 13.28
CA PHE A 116 -20.82 -15.20 13.31
C PHE A 116 -21.53 -15.35 14.65
N ARG A 117 -22.71 -15.95 14.66
CA ARG A 117 -23.40 -16.43 15.86
C ARG A 117 -23.08 -17.90 16.08
N THR A 118 -22.94 -18.34 17.33
CA THR A 118 -22.65 -19.75 17.65
C THR A 118 -23.24 -20.16 19.00
N SER A 119 -23.18 -21.44 19.35
CA SER A 119 -23.54 -21.90 20.70
C SER A 119 -22.46 -21.55 21.74
N SER A 120 -22.80 -21.64 23.03
CA SER A 120 -21.82 -21.49 24.12
C SER A 120 -20.58 -22.41 23.96
N ASN A 121 -20.80 -23.67 23.57
CA ASN A 121 -19.75 -24.65 23.28
C ASN A 121 -19.01 -24.34 21.96
N GLY A 122 -19.72 -23.83 20.96
CA GLY A 122 -19.10 -23.35 19.73
C GLY A 122 -18.13 -22.18 19.96
N LEU A 123 -18.47 -21.27 20.87
CA LEU A 123 -17.55 -20.20 21.31
C LEU A 123 -16.31 -20.77 22.03
N ASP A 124 -16.47 -21.76 22.91
CA ASP A 124 -15.33 -22.40 23.58
C ASP A 124 -14.38 -23.10 22.58
N ARG A 125 -14.95 -23.80 21.60
CA ARG A 125 -14.18 -24.42 20.52
C ARG A 125 -13.47 -23.38 19.67
N PHE A 126 -14.14 -22.29 19.31
CA PHE A 126 -13.54 -21.20 18.55
C PHE A 126 -12.32 -20.63 19.29
N LEU A 127 -12.49 -20.23 20.55
CA LEU A 127 -11.42 -19.65 21.37
C LEU A 127 -10.26 -20.61 21.55
N THR A 128 -10.55 -21.88 21.86
CA THR A 128 -9.53 -22.93 22.03
C THR A 128 -8.72 -23.13 20.76
N ASN A 129 -9.38 -23.19 19.60
CA ASN A 129 -8.70 -23.39 18.32
C ASN A 129 -7.90 -22.16 17.86
N VAL A 130 -8.25 -20.95 18.31
CA VAL A 130 -7.42 -19.76 18.14
C VAL A 130 -6.16 -19.82 19.02
N GLY A 131 -6.21 -20.57 20.14
CA GLY A 131 -5.11 -20.64 21.12
C GLY A 131 -5.37 -19.80 22.38
N THR A 132 -6.63 -19.48 22.67
CA THR A 132 -7.08 -18.77 23.87
C THR A 132 -8.23 -19.55 24.54
N GLY A 133 -8.95 -18.96 25.49
CA GLY A 133 -10.08 -19.60 26.14
C GLY A 133 -11.07 -18.59 26.74
N ARG A 134 -12.22 -19.08 27.22
CA ARG A 134 -13.26 -18.25 27.83
C ARG A 134 -12.72 -17.37 28.96
N ALA A 135 -11.79 -17.89 29.77
CA ALA A 135 -11.17 -17.16 30.88
C ALA A 135 -10.34 -15.93 30.44
N ALA A 136 -9.95 -15.84 29.17
CA ALA A 136 -9.24 -14.68 28.63
C ALA A 136 -10.18 -13.55 28.18
N LEU A 137 -11.49 -13.81 28.10
CA LEU A 137 -12.47 -12.77 27.80
C LEU A 137 -12.64 -11.86 29.01
N THR A 138 -12.31 -10.59 28.82
CA THR A 138 -12.55 -9.55 29.83
C THR A 138 -13.96 -8.99 29.63
N GLU A 139 -14.79 -9.04 30.66
CA GLU A 139 -16.14 -8.44 30.64
C GLU A 139 -16.06 -6.92 30.43
N GLY A 140 -17.02 -6.38 29.67
CA GLY A 140 -17.09 -4.97 29.29
C GLY A 140 -16.04 -4.51 28.27
N ARG A 141 -15.16 -5.41 27.81
CA ARG A 141 -14.07 -5.07 26.89
C ARG A 141 -14.49 -5.23 25.44
N ILE A 142 -14.22 -4.19 24.65
CA ILE A 142 -14.27 -4.23 23.19
C ILE A 142 -12.82 -4.12 22.71
N THR A 143 -12.36 -5.10 21.94
CA THR A 143 -10.99 -5.14 21.40
C THR A 143 -10.92 -4.68 19.95
N VAL A 144 -12.01 -4.82 19.20
CA VAL A 144 -12.09 -4.32 17.83
C VAL A 144 -12.07 -2.80 17.83
N GLY A 145 -11.00 -2.22 17.27
CA GLY A 145 -10.77 -0.77 17.28
C GLY A 145 -11.62 0.00 16.27
N ALA A 146 -11.76 1.32 16.48
CA ALA A 146 -12.64 2.19 15.70
C ALA A 146 -12.41 2.16 14.18
N ARG A 147 -11.15 1.98 13.74
CA ARG A 147 -10.82 1.83 12.32
C ARG A 147 -11.51 0.59 11.74
N ASP A 148 -11.39 -0.52 12.44
CA ASP A 148 -11.88 -1.83 12.00
C ASP A 148 -13.40 -1.88 12.08
N THR A 149 -13.99 -1.28 13.11
CA THR A 149 -15.44 -1.04 13.23
C THR A 149 -15.98 -0.30 11.99
N LYS A 150 -15.29 0.76 11.53
CA LYS A 150 -15.67 1.51 10.34
C LYS A 150 -15.56 0.71 9.05
N VAL A 151 -14.53 -0.13 8.92
CA VAL A 151 -14.32 -0.98 7.73
C VAL A 151 -15.37 -2.08 7.66
N ALA A 152 -15.66 -2.74 8.77
CA ALA A 152 -16.63 -3.83 8.84
C ALA A 152 -18.09 -3.36 8.92
N GLY A 153 -18.33 -2.07 9.21
CA GLY A 153 -19.68 -1.54 9.41
C GLY A 153 -20.32 -1.94 10.74
N TRP A 154 -19.51 -2.40 11.71
CA TRP A 154 -20.00 -2.80 13.03
C TRP A 154 -20.36 -1.61 13.92
N TYR A 155 -21.18 -1.86 14.93
CA TYR A 155 -21.50 -0.88 15.96
C TYR A 155 -21.56 -1.55 17.34
N PHE A 156 -20.72 -1.08 18.26
CA PHE A 156 -20.67 -1.58 19.63
C PHE A 156 -21.34 -0.59 20.57
N GLY A 157 -22.65 -0.72 20.72
CA GLY A 157 -23.50 0.15 21.52
C GLY A 157 -23.48 -0.12 23.02
N LYS A 158 -24.11 0.77 23.79
CA LYS A 158 -24.37 0.54 25.22
C LYS A 158 -25.51 -0.46 25.41
N GLY A 159 -25.57 -1.11 26.57
CA GLY A 159 -26.65 -2.04 26.93
C GLY A 159 -26.48 -3.47 26.42
N VAL A 160 -25.35 -3.77 25.79
CA VAL A 160 -24.96 -5.11 25.34
C VAL A 160 -23.88 -5.64 26.27
N ALA A 161 -23.94 -6.92 26.64
CA ALA A 161 -22.95 -7.57 27.49
C ALA A 161 -21.69 -7.93 26.68
N TRP A 162 -20.86 -6.92 26.37
CA TRP A 162 -19.62 -7.14 25.64
C TRP A 162 -18.59 -7.90 26.47
N ALA A 163 -17.83 -8.78 25.82
CA ALA A 163 -16.60 -9.34 26.37
C ALA A 163 -15.54 -9.42 25.27
N GLY A 164 -14.27 -9.28 25.62
CA GLY A 164 -13.22 -9.19 24.60
C GLY A 164 -11.86 -9.72 25.03
N THR A 165 -11.10 -10.20 24.06
CA THR A 165 -9.71 -10.63 24.22
C THR A 165 -8.92 -10.39 22.94
N THR A 166 -7.60 -10.38 23.06
CA THR A 166 -6.66 -10.30 21.94
C THR A 166 -5.72 -11.48 22.04
N HIS A 167 -5.65 -12.30 20.99
CA HIS A 167 -4.65 -13.36 20.86
C HIS A 167 -3.54 -12.88 19.93
N THR A 168 -2.35 -12.71 20.48
CA THR A 168 -1.17 -12.25 19.73
C THR A 168 -0.29 -13.44 19.40
N ASN A 169 -0.10 -13.69 18.11
CA ASN A 169 0.92 -14.60 17.63
C ASN A 169 2.24 -13.87 17.39
N LYS A 170 3.34 -14.63 17.28
CA LYS A 170 4.62 -14.10 16.82
C LYS A 170 4.54 -13.79 15.32
N ASP A 171 5.04 -12.62 14.93
CA ASP A 171 5.14 -12.22 13.53
C ASP A 171 5.85 -13.30 12.67
N PRO A 172 5.39 -13.53 11.43
CA PRO A 172 4.35 -12.79 10.68
C PRO A 172 2.92 -13.34 10.84
N ARG A 173 2.68 -14.23 11.82
CA ARG A 173 1.36 -14.83 12.03
C ARG A 173 0.36 -13.77 12.52
N PRO A 174 -0.92 -13.88 12.14
CA PRO A 174 -1.91 -12.86 12.47
C PRO A 174 -2.16 -12.72 13.98
N THR A 175 -2.46 -11.51 14.41
CA THR A 175 -3.07 -11.22 15.71
C THR A 175 -4.59 -11.16 15.56
N GLN A 176 -5.33 -11.79 16.48
CA GLN A 176 -6.79 -11.80 16.49
C GLN A 176 -7.34 -10.92 17.62
N ASP A 177 -8.02 -9.85 17.27
CA ASP A 177 -8.87 -9.08 18.18
C ASP A 177 -10.29 -9.64 18.14
N ILE A 178 -10.75 -10.14 19.29
CA ILE A 178 -12.02 -10.85 19.42
C ILE A 178 -12.92 -10.07 20.38
N THR A 179 -14.06 -9.62 19.88
CA THR A 179 -15.14 -9.03 20.68
C THR A 179 -16.36 -9.94 20.57
N VAL A 180 -17.05 -10.17 21.68
CA VAL A 180 -18.18 -11.10 21.79
C VAL A 180 -19.36 -10.38 22.43
N ASP A 181 -20.54 -10.49 21.82
CA ASP A 181 -21.82 -10.19 22.47
C ASP A 181 -22.24 -11.40 23.30
N MET A 182 -22.23 -11.24 24.63
CA MET A 182 -22.64 -12.24 25.61
C MET A 182 -24.04 -11.96 26.20
N THR A 183 -24.84 -11.10 25.56
CA THR A 183 -26.20 -10.76 26.05
C THR A 183 -27.10 -11.98 26.09
N ASP A 184 -26.98 -12.84 25.08
CA ASP A 184 -27.47 -14.22 25.13
C ASP A 184 -26.27 -15.19 25.20
N PRO A 185 -25.93 -15.71 26.40
CA PRO A 185 -24.79 -16.59 26.56
C PRO A 185 -24.98 -17.97 25.92
N MET A 186 -26.21 -18.34 25.52
CA MET A 186 -26.49 -19.57 24.80
C MET A 186 -26.28 -19.43 23.29
N ALA A 187 -26.39 -18.20 22.77
CA ALA A 187 -26.21 -17.87 21.36
C ALA A 187 -25.32 -16.63 21.13
N PRO A 188 -24.07 -16.61 21.65
CA PRO A 188 -23.18 -15.46 21.52
C PRO A 188 -22.87 -15.09 20.06
N VAL A 189 -22.67 -13.80 19.82
CA VAL A 189 -22.22 -13.26 18.53
C VAL A 189 -20.76 -12.86 18.63
N VAL A 190 -19.92 -13.42 17.76
CA VAL A 190 -18.47 -13.24 17.76
C VAL A 190 -18.07 -12.32 16.61
N TYR A 191 -17.24 -11.33 16.92
CA TYR A 191 -16.64 -10.38 15.99
C TYR A 191 -15.12 -10.54 16.06
N VAL A 192 -14.49 -10.81 14.93
CA VAL A 192 -13.05 -11.11 14.85
C VAL A 192 -12.40 -10.21 13.82
N VAL A 193 -11.33 -9.52 14.22
CA VAL A 193 -10.37 -8.92 13.31
C VAL A 193 -9.08 -9.72 13.39
N SER A 194 -8.68 -10.34 12.30
CA SER A 194 -7.40 -11.04 12.18
C SER A 194 -6.46 -10.24 11.30
N ALA A 195 -5.34 -9.78 11.83
CA ALA A 195 -4.41 -8.89 11.14
C ALA A 195 -2.99 -9.49 11.09
N ALA A 196 -2.45 -9.65 9.89
CA ALA A 196 -1.07 -10.08 9.64
C ALA A 196 -0.27 -8.94 9.01
N THR A 197 0.97 -8.77 9.49
CA THR A 197 1.96 -7.87 8.89
C THR A 197 3.08 -8.75 8.31
N PRO A 198 3.31 -8.73 6.99
CA PRO A 198 4.35 -9.53 6.33
C PRO A 198 5.76 -9.22 6.82
#